data_AF-R5FZQ4-F1
#
_entry.id   AF-R5FZQ4-F1
#
_cell.length_a   1.000
_cell.length_b   1.000
_cell.length_c   1.000
_cell.angle_alpha   90.00
_cell.angle_beta   90.00
_cell.angle_gamma   90.00
#
_symmetry.space_group_name_H-M   'P 1'
#
loop_
_entity.id
_entity.type
_entity.pdbx_description
1 polymer ?
#
loop_
_entity_poly.entity_id
_entity_poly.type
_entity_poly.pdbx_seq_one_letter_code
_entity_poly.pdbx_strand_id
1 'polypeptide(L)'
;MLKSEKKKYVFKQLDQLLKPQGYRATKTGGAPYYMLDKDNAKYKFYLNFSDMGDLYFSKYYIELKEVTKILKRVFDLDNPLIDFRQANIHPTINDKSKNPFIYKIIDNYRELKIFTDWVIDYLENDGKQFIETYSYLPNVLKRMDELVAFGEYWTGILCGGVPHLFEGLIISKLCNDPKMDEKIEYVDKIFSTKDISEYLPNYIKLKEQLPSIQPLYNV
;
A
#
# COMPACT_ATOMS: atom_id res chain seq x y z
N MET A 1 -18.91 -11.61 22.99
CA MET A 1 -18.24 -10.38 23.49
C MET A 1 -18.68 -9.18 22.65
N LEU A 2 -18.96 -8.02 23.25
CA LEU A 2 -19.43 -6.83 22.54
C LEU A 2 -18.33 -6.20 21.67
N LYS A 3 -18.72 -5.61 20.54
CA LYS A 3 -17.82 -4.87 19.63
C LYS A 3 -17.06 -3.75 20.33
N SER A 4 -17.70 -3.04 21.26
CA SER A 4 -17.10 -1.97 22.06
C SER A 4 -15.99 -2.49 22.99
N GLU A 5 -16.18 -3.67 23.59
CA GLU A 5 -15.19 -4.32 24.46
C GLU A 5 -13.96 -4.74 23.67
N LYS A 6 -14.17 -5.37 22.50
CA LYS A 6 -13.09 -5.73 21.56
C LYS A 6 -12.26 -4.51 21.16
N LYS A 7 -12.93 -3.44 20.71
CA LYS A 7 -12.28 -2.16 20.34
C LYS A 7 -11.46 -1.60 21.50
N LYS A 8 -12.06 -1.50 22.69
CA LYS A 8 -11.39 -0.95 23.88
C LYS A 8 -10.12 -1.72 24.22
N TYR A 9 -10.17 -3.05 24.19
CA TYR A 9 -9.02 -3.89 24.49
C TYR A 9 -7.91 -3.75 23.43
N VAL A 10 -8.24 -3.99 22.15
CA VAL A 10 -7.25 -3.95 21.05
C VAL A 10 -6.57 -2.58 20.98
N PHE A 11 -7.34 -1.48 21.00
CA PHE A 11 -6.75 -0.15 20.92
C PHE A 11 -5.91 0.21 22.15
N LYS A 12 -6.22 -0.32 23.34
CA LYS A 12 -5.39 -0.09 24.52
C LYS A 12 -4.00 -0.70 24.33
N GLN A 13 -3.93 -1.93 23.84
CA GLN A 13 -2.64 -2.61 23.59
C GLN A 13 -1.86 -1.92 22.47
N LEU A 14 -2.51 -1.66 21.33
CA LEU A 14 -1.86 -1.00 20.19
C LEU A 14 -1.40 0.42 20.50
N ASP A 15 -2.14 1.19 21.32
CA ASP A 15 -1.70 2.51 21.75
C ASP A 15 -0.40 2.49 22.55
N GLN A 16 -0.21 1.48 23.41
CA GLN A 16 1.00 1.35 24.21
C GLN A 16 2.23 1.13 23.33
N LEU A 17 2.09 0.34 22.26
CA LEU A 17 3.15 0.09 21.30
C LEU A 17 3.40 1.29 20.36
N LEU A 18 2.34 1.85 19.79
CA LEU A 18 2.44 2.68 18.58
C LEU A 18 2.52 4.18 18.85
N LYS A 19 1.91 4.68 19.94
CA LYS A 19 1.98 6.12 20.27
C LYS A 19 3.42 6.58 20.54
N PRO A 20 4.26 5.84 21.29
CA PRO A 20 5.66 6.22 21.49
C PRO A 20 6.46 6.30 20.19
N GLN A 21 6.05 5.55 19.16
CA GLN A 21 6.70 5.54 17.84
C GLN A 21 6.18 6.67 16.92
N GLY A 22 5.22 7.48 17.39
CA GLY A 22 4.68 8.63 16.67
C GLY A 22 3.46 8.33 15.79
N TYR A 23 2.87 7.13 15.88
CA TYR A 23 1.64 6.84 15.14
C TYR A 23 0.46 7.64 15.67
N ARG A 24 -0.37 8.13 14.75
CA ARG A 24 -1.68 8.72 15.02
C ARG A 24 -2.77 7.71 14.72
N ALA A 25 -3.82 7.70 15.53
CA ALA A 25 -4.92 6.76 15.38
C ALA A 25 -6.24 7.48 15.07
N THR A 26 -7.03 6.92 14.17
CA THR A 26 -8.45 7.23 14.01
C THR A 26 -9.24 6.01 14.43
N LYS A 27 -10.00 6.12 15.53
CA LYS A 27 -10.70 4.98 16.16
C LYS A 27 -12.20 4.95 15.89
N THR A 28 -12.70 5.96 15.19
CA THR A 28 -14.10 6.14 14.81
C THR A 28 -14.33 5.69 13.37
N GLY A 29 -15.61 5.56 12.97
CA GLY A 29 -15.99 5.11 11.64
C GLY A 29 -15.92 3.58 11.43
N GLY A 30 -16.16 3.17 10.18
CA GLY A 30 -16.21 1.76 9.77
C GLY A 30 -14.86 1.06 9.73
N ALA A 31 -13.79 1.78 9.41
CA ALA A 31 -12.43 1.26 9.30
C ALA A 31 -11.42 2.07 10.13
N PRO A 32 -11.36 1.86 11.46
CA PRO A 32 -10.32 2.43 12.30
C PRO A 32 -8.91 2.14 11.77
N TYR A 33 -7.98 3.06 11.97
CA TYR A 33 -6.62 2.90 11.45
C TYR A 33 -5.57 3.57 12.33
N TYR A 34 -4.33 3.13 12.17
CA TYR A 34 -3.13 3.83 12.62
C TYR A 34 -2.33 4.30 11.41
N MET A 35 -1.70 5.47 11.56
CA MET A 35 -0.90 6.07 10.51
C MET A 35 0.36 6.71 11.09
N LEU A 36 1.47 6.51 10.42
CA LEU A 36 2.74 7.19 10.66
C LEU A 36 3.13 7.96 9.42
N ASP A 37 3.40 9.24 9.58
CA ASP A 37 3.82 10.14 8.49
C ASP A 37 5.30 10.49 8.68
N LYS A 38 6.13 10.16 7.68
CA LYS A 38 7.56 10.47 7.61
C LYS A 38 7.84 11.24 6.33
N ASP A 39 9.00 11.87 6.22
CA ASP A 39 9.30 12.81 5.14
C ASP A 39 9.14 12.21 3.73
N ASN A 40 9.59 10.95 3.54
CA ASN A 40 9.57 10.26 2.26
C ASN A 40 8.38 9.32 2.04
N ALA A 41 7.70 8.89 3.12
CA ALA A 41 6.64 7.90 3.04
C ALA A 41 5.60 8.04 4.15
N LYS A 42 4.39 7.53 3.90
CA LYS A 42 3.39 7.29 4.94
C LYS A 42 3.13 5.81 5.09
N TYR A 43 2.86 5.39 6.31
CA TYR A 43 2.57 4.01 6.67
C TYR A 43 1.20 3.95 7.31
N LYS A 44 0.32 3.07 6.82
CA LYS A 44 -1.02 2.92 7.37
C LYS A 44 -1.39 1.45 7.45
N PHE A 45 -2.14 1.10 8.48
CA PHE A 45 -2.93 -0.12 8.49
C PHE A 45 -4.29 0.18 9.11
N TYR A 46 -5.30 -0.57 8.71
CA TYR A 46 -6.63 -0.49 9.31
C TYR A 46 -7.02 -1.79 10.00
N LEU A 47 -7.96 -1.63 10.91
CA LEU A 47 -8.64 -2.70 11.61
C LEU A 47 -10.12 -2.62 11.21
N ASN A 48 -10.76 -3.77 11.04
CA ASN A 48 -12.22 -3.83 10.97
C ASN A 48 -12.75 -4.59 12.18
N PHE A 49 -13.85 -4.09 12.72
CA PHE A 49 -14.60 -4.69 13.80
C PHE A 49 -16.03 -4.82 13.29
N SER A 50 -16.38 -5.97 12.74
CA SER A 50 -17.71 -6.14 12.16
C SER A 50 -18.77 -6.26 13.26
N ASP A 51 -20.03 -6.06 12.87
CA ASP A 51 -21.16 -6.32 13.76
C ASP A 51 -21.45 -7.83 13.89
N MET A 52 -20.96 -8.65 12.94
CA MET A 52 -20.99 -10.12 13.01
C MET A 52 -19.92 -10.69 13.96
N GLY A 53 -19.04 -9.85 14.49
CA GLY A 53 -18.06 -10.21 15.51
C GLY A 53 -16.68 -10.63 14.99
N ASP A 54 -16.46 -10.64 13.68
CA ASP A 54 -15.12 -10.82 13.10
C ASP A 54 -14.23 -9.59 13.30
N LEU A 55 -12.93 -9.86 13.40
CA LEU A 55 -11.87 -8.86 13.43
C LEU A 55 -10.96 -9.05 12.23
N TYR A 56 -10.63 -7.95 11.60
CA TYR A 56 -9.70 -7.93 10.48
C TYR A 56 -8.58 -6.94 10.75
N PHE A 57 -7.39 -7.28 10.26
CA PHE A 57 -6.22 -6.42 10.26
C PHE A 57 -5.65 -6.40 8.85
N SER A 58 -5.43 -5.21 8.31
CA SER A 58 -5.10 -5.07 6.90
C SER A 58 -3.65 -5.32 6.55
N LYS A 59 -2.76 -5.38 7.55
CA LYS A 59 -1.31 -5.20 7.37
C LYS A 59 -0.97 -3.83 6.77
N TYR A 60 0.31 -3.62 6.47
CA TYR A 60 0.82 -2.30 6.09
C TYR A 60 0.54 -1.96 4.63
N TYR A 61 0.02 -0.75 4.45
CA TYR A 61 0.06 0.02 3.23
C TYR A 61 1.14 1.10 3.35
N ILE A 62 1.87 1.33 2.26
CA ILE A 62 2.90 2.36 2.15
C ILE A 62 2.58 3.30 0.99
N GLU A 63 2.52 4.60 1.27
CA GLU A 63 2.54 5.66 0.26
C GLU A 63 3.99 6.12 0.10
N LEU A 64 4.53 5.98 -1.11
CA LEU A 64 5.84 6.51 -1.45
C LEU A 64 5.63 7.91 -2.02
N LYS A 65 5.90 8.95 -1.22
CA LYS A 65 5.41 10.32 -1.49
C LYS A 65 5.90 10.88 -2.83
N GLU A 66 7.13 10.60 -3.23
CA GLU A 66 7.65 11.05 -4.53
C GLU A 66 6.95 10.34 -5.71
N VAL A 67 6.60 9.07 -5.58
CA VAL A 67 5.79 8.35 -6.60
C VAL A 67 4.42 8.99 -6.70
N THR A 68 3.72 9.17 -5.56
CA THR A 68 2.39 9.78 -5.51
C THR A 68 2.38 11.21 -6.04
N LYS A 69 3.42 11.99 -5.76
CA LYS A 69 3.57 13.36 -6.25
C LYS A 69 3.65 13.41 -7.77
N ILE A 70 4.38 12.49 -8.39
CA ILE A 70 4.45 12.38 -9.85
C ILE A 70 3.11 11.89 -10.41
N LEU A 71 2.52 10.88 -9.78
CA LEU A 71 1.22 10.34 -10.18
C LEU A 71 0.13 11.44 -10.21
N LYS A 72 0.10 12.34 -9.21
CA LYS A 72 -0.79 13.50 -9.17
C LYS A 72 -0.56 14.55 -10.26
N ARG A 73 0.58 14.55 -10.94
CA ARG A 73 0.81 15.41 -12.13
C ARG A 73 0.29 14.76 -13.40
N VAL A 74 0.24 13.43 -13.42
CA VAL A 74 -0.32 12.64 -14.52
C VAL A 74 -1.85 12.65 -14.44
N PHE A 75 -2.38 12.37 -13.27
CA PHE A 75 -3.81 12.39 -12.98
C PHE A 75 -4.16 13.72 -12.32
N ASP A 76 -4.95 14.55 -13.01
CA ASP A 76 -5.42 15.80 -12.43
C ASP A 76 -6.18 15.53 -11.12
N LEU A 77 -6.15 16.46 -10.17
CA LEU A 77 -6.65 16.22 -8.80
C LEU A 77 -8.13 15.82 -8.72
N ASP A 78 -8.92 16.22 -9.72
CA ASP A 78 -10.36 15.92 -9.84
C ASP A 78 -10.65 14.74 -10.78
N ASN A 79 -9.63 14.00 -11.21
CA ASN A 79 -9.82 12.88 -12.12
C ASN A 79 -10.65 11.77 -11.46
N PRO A 80 -11.78 11.34 -12.07
CA PRO A 80 -12.68 10.36 -11.47
C PRO A 80 -12.08 8.95 -11.38
N LEU A 81 -11.01 8.66 -12.12
CA LEU A 81 -10.33 7.36 -12.13
C LEU A 81 -9.45 7.14 -10.90
N ILE A 82 -9.01 8.22 -10.25
CA ILE A 82 -8.21 8.15 -9.03
C ILE A 82 -8.66 9.19 -8.03
N ASP A 83 -9.12 8.72 -6.87
CA ASP A 83 -9.45 9.61 -5.77
C ASP A 83 -8.24 9.90 -4.87
N PHE A 84 -7.61 11.05 -5.08
CA PHE A 84 -6.56 11.56 -4.20
C PHE A 84 -7.09 12.30 -2.95
N ARG A 85 -8.40 12.55 -2.86
CA ARG A 85 -9.05 13.37 -1.82
C ARG A 85 -9.63 12.52 -0.69
N GLN A 86 -10.13 11.33 -0.97
CA GLN A 86 -10.78 10.47 0.03
C GLN A 86 -9.80 9.71 0.94
N ALA A 87 -8.55 9.53 0.50
CA ALA A 87 -7.63 8.65 1.19
C ALA A 87 -6.60 9.45 1.99
N ASN A 88 -6.60 9.31 3.32
CA ASN A 88 -5.54 9.83 4.21
C ASN A 88 -4.12 9.36 3.80
N ILE A 89 -4.06 8.34 2.94
CA ILE A 89 -2.87 7.81 2.27
C ILE A 89 -3.25 7.38 0.84
N HIS A 90 -2.40 7.61 -0.18
CA HIS A 90 -2.51 6.97 -1.49
C HIS A 90 -1.51 5.81 -1.58
N PRO A 91 -1.92 4.57 -1.28
CA PRO A 91 -0.98 3.48 -1.13
C PRO A 91 -0.38 3.09 -2.47
N THR A 92 0.95 3.09 -2.54
CA THR A 92 1.72 2.56 -3.67
C THR A 92 2.03 1.09 -3.46
N ILE A 93 2.21 0.66 -2.21
CA ILE A 93 2.58 -0.71 -1.83
C ILE A 93 1.62 -1.23 -0.76
N ASN A 94 1.35 -2.53 -0.79
CA ASN A 94 0.61 -3.24 0.26
C ASN A 94 1.27 -4.58 0.59
N ASP A 95 1.36 -4.92 1.88
CA ASP A 95 1.77 -6.25 2.30
C ASP A 95 0.66 -7.27 2.04
N LYS A 96 0.95 -8.21 1.14
CA LYS A 96 0.04 -9.28 0.70
C LYS A 96 0.26 -10.62 1.41
N SER A 97 1.17 -10.67 2.38
CA SER A 97 1.42 -11.88 3.15
C SER A 97 0.15 -12.35 3.86
N LYS A 98 0.01 -13.67 4.02
CA LYS A 98 -1.22 -14.30 4.54
C LYS A 98 -1.65 -13.72 5.89
N ASN A 99 -2.92 -13.36 6.01
CA ASN A 99 -3.56 -13.02 7.29
C ASN A 99 -4.37 -14.24 7.79
N PRO A 100 -4.01 -14.85 8.94
CA PRO A 100 -4.68 -16.04 9.46
C PRO A 100 -6.03 -15.76 10.14
N PHE A 101 -6.44 -14.50 10.30
CA PHE A 101 -7.69 -14.08 10.94
C PHE A 101 -8.76 -13.59 9.96
N ILE A 102 -8.54 -13.76 8.65
CA ILE A 102 -9.55 -13.44 7.64
C ILE A 102 -10.86 -14.19 7.95
N TYR A 103 -11.96 -13.43 8.09
CA TYR A 103 -13.32 -13.90 8.40
C TYR A 103 -13.45 -14.71 9.71
N LYS A 104 -12.50 -14.59 10.64
CA LYS A 104 -12.57 -15.29 11.92
C LYS A 104 -13.39 -14.50 12.93
N ILE A 105 -14.51 -15.09 13.36
CA ILE A 105 -15.32 -14.58 14.47
C ILE A 105 -14.53 -14.77 15.78
N ILE A 106 -14.53 -13.74 16.62
CA ILE A 106 -13.81 -13.72 17.91
C ILE A 106 -14.82 -13.48 19.02
N ASP A 107 -15.19 -14.51 19.77
CA ASP A 107 -16.33 -14.39 20.70
C ASP A 107 -15.95 -14.41 22.17
N ASN A 108 -14.71 -14.78 22.47
CA ASN A 108 -14.17 -14.84 23.82
C ASN A 108 -12.84 -14.07 23.96
N TYR A 109 -12.46 -13.83 25.21
CA TYR A 109 -11.27 -13.05 25.54
C TYR A 109 -9.96 -13.71 25.11
N ARG A 110 -9.89 -15.04 25.14
CA ARG A 110 -8.69 -15.79 24.73
C ARG A 110 -8.40 -15.57 23.25
N GLU A 111 -9.42 -15.68 22.39
CA GLU A 111 -9.29 -15.42 20.96
C GLU A 111 -8.93 -13.97 20.65
N LEU A 112 -9.53 -13.03 21.39
CA LEU A 112 -9.21 -11.62 21.26
C LEU A 112 -7.74 -11.35 21.60
N LYS A 113 -7.23 -11.97 22.67
CA LYS A 113 -5.81 -11.88 23.04
C LYS A 113 -4.92 -12.48 21.95
N ILE A 114 -5.24 -13.67 21.44
CA ILE A 114 -4.49 -14.33 20.37
C ILE A 114 -4.43 -13.45 19.10
N PHE A 115 -5.56 -12.85 18.70
CA PHE A 115 -5.58 -11.89 17.60
C PHE A 115 -4.70 -10.66 17.87
N THR A 116 -4.84 -10.06 19.06
CA THR A 116 -4.11 -8.84 19.42
C THR A 116 -2.60 -9.09 19.50
N ASP A 117 -2.19 -10.21 20.10
CA ASP A 117 -0.79 -10.63 20.18
C ASP A 117 -0.22 -10.88 18.78
N TRP A 118 -0.97 -11.52 17.88
CA TRP A 118 -0.53 -11.71 16.49
C TRP A 118 -0.37 -10.39 15.73
N VAL A 119 -1.28 -9.43 15.92
CA VAL A 119 -1.13 -8.09 15.31
C VAL A 119 0.12 -7.40 15.84
N ILE A 120 0.37 -7.46 17.16
CA ILE A 120 1.56 -6.88 17.78
C ILE A 120 2.83 -7.54 17.26
N ASP A 121 2.88 -8.87 17.23
CA ASP A 121 4.00 -9.65 16.70
C ASP A 121 4.32 -9.27 15.25
N TYR A 122 3.30 -9.17 14.39
CA TYR A 122 3.48 -8.65 13.03
C TYR A 122 4.06 -7.23 13.03
N LEU A 123 3.53 -6.31 13.84
CA LEU A 123 3.97 -4.91 13.85
C LEU A 123 5.43 -4.76 14.32
N GLU A 124 5.88 -5.61 15.25
CA GLU A 124 7.23 -5.58 15.80
C GLU A 124 8.24 -6.34 14.93
N ASN A 125 7.78 -7.33 14.15
CA ASN A 125 8.61 -8.19 13.32
C ASN A 125 8.34 -7.96 11.82
N ASP A 126 7.55 -8.81 11.17
CA ASP A 126 7.34 -8.83 9.71
C ASP A 126 6.98 -7.47 9.13
N GLY A 127 6.07 -6.74 9.78
CA GLY A 127 5.62 -5.42 9.35
C GLY A 127 6.71 -4.36 9.46
N LYS A 128 7.57 -4.43 10.48
CA LYS A 128 8.74 -3.56 10.60
C LYS A 128 9.74 -3.84 9.49
N GLN A 129 10.07 -5.11 9.26
CA GLN A 129 10.95 -5.51 8.15
C GLN A 129 10.38 -5.11 6.79
N PHE A 130 9.07 -5.23 6.60
CA PHE A 130 8.37 -4.82 5.39
C PHE A 130 8.55 -3.32 5.12
N ILE A 131 8.34 -2.47 6.15
CA ILE A 131 8.59 -1.02 6.05
C ILE A 131 10.06 -0.75 5.72
N GLU A 132 10.99 -1.33 6.48
CA GLU A 132 12.43 -1.10 6.27
C GLU A 132 12.87 -1.50 4.86
N THR A 133 12.31 -2.58 4.32
CA THR A 133 12.63 -3.07 2.98
C THR A 133 12.02 -2.19 1.89
N TYR A 134 10.71 -1.93 1.95
CA TYR A 134 9.96 -1.38 0.82
C TYR A 134 9.76 0.14 0.86
N SER A 135 10.23 0.82 1.91
CA SER A 135 10.40 2.28 1.88
C SER A 135 11.51 2.76 0.93
N TYR A 136 12.34 1.84 0.43
CA TYR A 136 13.42 2.10 -0.52
C TYR A 136 13.03 1.66 -1.93
N LEU A 137 12.89 2.60 -2.87
CA LEU A 137 12.37 2.32 -4.23
C LEU A 137 13.11 1.22 -4.97
N PRO A 138 14.46 1.11 -4.91
CA PRO A 138 15.17 0.00 -5.57
C PRO A 138 14.75 -1.40 -5.11
N ASN A 139 14.37 -1.58 -3.85
CA ASN A 139 13.85 -2.87 -3.38
C ASN A 139 12.48 -3.17 -3.97
N VAL A 140 11.66 -2.14 -4.17
CA VAL A 140 10.36 -2.26 -4.85
C VAL A 140 10.57 -2.63 -6.32
N LEU A 141 11.51 -1.96 -7.00
CA LEU A 141 11.88 -2.25 -8.38
C LEU A 141 12.33 -3.70 -8.54
N LYS A 142 13.25 -4.15 -7.69
CA LYS A 142 13.74 -5.53 -7.68
C LYS A 142 12.58 -6.52 -7.51
N ARG A 143 11.65 -6.23 -6.59
CA ARG A 143 10.49 -7.11 -6.37
C ARG A 143 9.56 -7.13 -7.58
N MET A 144 9.36 -6.01 -8.27
CA MET A 144 8.60 -5.96 -9.53
C MET A 144 9.22 -6.85 -10.61
N ASP A 145 10.56 -6.84 -10.74
CA ASP A 145 11.28 -7.66 -11.71
C ASP A 145 11.19 -9.15 -11.38
N GLU A 146 11.33 -9.51 -10.10
CA GLU A 146 11.15 -10.89 -9.63
C GLU A 146 9.76 -11.41 -9.98
N LEU A 147 8.71 -10.63 -9.71
CA LEU A 147 7.33 -11.01 -10.02
C LEU A 147 7.17 -11.35 -11.51
N VAL A 148 7.63 -10.46 -12.39
CA VAL A 148 7.55 -10.69 -13.85
C VAL A 148 8.37 -11.91 -14.28
N ALA A 149 9.55 -12.13 -13.69
CA ALA A 149 10.38 -13.30 -13.98
C ALA A 149 9.68 -14.63 -13.60
N PHE A 150 8.80 -14.61 -12.58
CA PHE A 150 7.96 -15.75 -12.20
C PHE A 150 6.62 -15.82 -12.94
N GLY A 151 6.39 -14.95 -13.93
CA GLY A 151 5.12 -14.89 -14.66
C GLY A 151 3.98 -14.26 -13.85
N GLU A 152 4.30 -13.56 -12.76
CA GLU A 152 3.36 -12.81 -11.94
C GLU A 152 3.29 -11.33 -12.37
N TYR A 153 2.32 -10.61 -11.82
CA TYR A 153 2.09 -9.20 -12.12
C TYR A 153 2.67 -8.30 -11.03
N TRP A 154 2.96 -7.04 -11.36
CA TRP A 154 3.39 -6.03 -10.39
C TRP A 154 2.41 -5.81 -9.23
N THR A 155 1.13 -6.15 -9.41
CA THR A 155 0.17 -6.18 -8.31
C THR A 155 0.58 -7.11 -7.18
N GLY A 156 1.55 -8.02 -7.34
CA GLY A 156 2.13 -8.78 -6.23
C GLY A 156 2.76 -7.90 -5.12
N ILE A 157 3.12 -6.65 -5.43
CA ILE A 157 3.63 -5.67 -4.45
C ILE A 157 2.94 -4.30 -4.57
N LEU A 158 2.65 -3.83 -5.78
CA LEU A 158 2.01 -2.56 -6.02
C LEU A 158 0.51 -2.61 -5.73
N CYS A 159 -0.05 -1.51 -5.24
CA CYS A 159 -1.44 -1.42 -4.81
C CYS A 159 -2.34 -0.85 -5.92
N GLY A 160 -3.64 -1.20 -5.85
CA GLY A 160 -4.68 -0.61 -6.69
C GLY A 160 -4.98 -1.39 -7.99
N GLY A 161 -5.91 -0.82 -8.76
CA GLY A 161 -6.29 -1.28 -10.10
C GLY A 161 -5.27 -0.81 -11.13
N VAL A 162 -5.72 -0.30 -12.28
CA VAL A 162 -4.83 0.20 -13.36
C VAL A 162 -3.72 1.18 -12.91
N PRO A 163 -3.91 2.08 -11.91
CA PRO A 163 -2.86 3.00 -11.46
C PRO A 163 -1.53 2.36 -11.08
N HIS A 164 -1.50 1.09 -10.66
CA HIS A 164 -0.24 0.40 -10.32
C HIS A 164 0.74 0.33 -11.50
N LEU A 165 0.24 0.34 -12.75
CA LEU A 165 1.09 0.35 -13.95
C LEU A 165 1.84 1.67 -14.09
N PHE A 166 1.17 2.78 -13.76
CA PHE A 166 1.76 4.11 -13.76
C PHE A 166 2.81 4.23 -12.67
N GLU A 167 2.48 3.77 -11.46
CA GLU A 167 3.41 3.76 -10.34
C GLU A 167 4.66 2.92 -10.66
N GLY A 168 4.50 1.75 -11.28
CA GLY A 168 5.64 0.91 -11.68
C GLY A 168 6.60 1.60 -12.66
N LEU A 169 6.09 2.32 -13.66
CA LEU A 169 6.93 3.09 -14.57
C LEU A 169 7.60 4.29 -13.87
N ILE A 170 6.87 4.98 -13.00
CA ILE A 170 7.43 6.08 -12.19
C ILE A 170 8.55 5.56 -11.29
N ILE A 171 8.35 4.43 -10.60
CA ILE A 171 9.36 3.78 -9.76
C ILE A 171 10.60 3.43 -10.58
N SER A 172 10.41 2.81 -11.74
CA SER A 172 11.51 2.41 -12.65
C SER A 172 12.31 3.63 -13.09
N LYS A 173 11.63 4.71 -13.45
CA LYS A 173 12.29 5.97 -13.83
C LYS A 173 13.04 6.61 -12.66
N LEU A 174 12.45 6.67 -11.48
CA LEU A 174 13.09 7.21 -10.28
C LEU A 174 14.32 6.38 -9.85
N CYS A 175 14.39 5.12 -10.25
CA CYS A 175 15.52 4.25 -9.99
C CYS A 175 16.60 4.28 -11.09
N ASN A 176 16.40 5.05 -12.17
CA ASN A 176 17.27 4.99 -13.35
C ASN A 176 17.40 3.57 -13.93
N ASP A 177 16.30 2.83 -13.96
CA ASP A 177 16.28 1.43 -14.38
C ASP A 177 16.76 1.27 -15.84
N PRO A 178 17.82 0.46 -16.10
CA PRO A 178 18.28 0.19 -17.46
C PRO A 178 17.25 -0.56 -18.31
N LYS A 179 16.23 -1.19 -17.71
CA LYS A 179 15.15 -1.91 -18.40
C LYS A 179 13.90 -1.06 -18.62
N MET A 180 14.02 0.27 -18.59
CA MET A 180 12.87 1.17 -18.71
C MET A 180 12.04 0.88 -19.98
N ASP A 181 12.69 0.65 -21.11
CA ASP A 181 12.02 0.39 -22.39
C ASP A 181 11.23 -0.93 -22.35
N GLU A 182 11.82 -2.00 -21.80
CA GLU A 182 11.12 -3.29 -21.60
C GLU A 182 9.87 -3.14 -20.72
N LYS A 183 9.92 -2.26 -19.71
CA LYS A 183 8.78 -2.00 -18.83
C LYS A 183 7.68 -1.19 -19.50
N ILE A 184 8.05 -0.25 -20.37
CA ILE A 184 7.08 0.47 -21.21
C ILE A 184 6.39 -0.53 -22.15
N GLU A 185 7.14 -1.42 -22.80
CA GLU A 185 6.57 -2.46 -23.67
C GLU A 185 5.62 -3.40 -22.91
N TYR A 186 5.98 -3.78 -21.68
CA TYR A 186 5.12 -4.56 -20.80
C TYR A 186 3.78 -3.85 -20.53
N VAL A 187 3.79 -2.55 -20.24
CA VAL A 187 2.58 -1.76 -20.02
C VAL A 187 1.79 -1.55 -21.32
N ASP A 188 2.46 -1.27 -22.44
CA ASP A 188 1.85 -1.13 -23.77
C ASP A 188 1.07 -2.40 -24.15
N LYS A 189 1.64 -3.58 -23.88
CA LYS A 189 0.96 -4.87 -24.11
C LYS A 189 -0.32 -5.00 -23.29
N ILE A 190 -0.33 -4.54 -22.04
CA ILE A 190 -1.54 -4.57 -21.21
C ILE A 190 -2.62 -3.64 -21.78
N PHE A 191 -2.26 -2.41 -22.16
CA PHE A 191 -3.19 -1.47 -22.80
C PHE A 191 -3.74 -2.00 -24.14
N SER A 192 -2.96 -2.77 -24.88
CA SER A 192 -3.41 -3.37 -26.14
C SER A 192 -4.36 -4.57 -25.97
N THR A 193 -4.37 -5.21 -24.79
CA THR A 193 -5.10 -6.48 -24.57
C THR A 193 -6.23 -6.38 -23.55
N LYS A 194 -6.28 -5.32 -22.75
CA LYS A 194 -7.29 -5.10 -21.72
C LYS A 194 -8.13 -3.88 -22.06
N ASP A 195 -9.42 -3.93 -21.75
CA ASP A 195 -10.29 -2.76 -21.84
C ASP A 195 -10.05 -1.83 -20.65
N ILE A 196 -9.02 -1.01 -20.77
CA ILE A 196 -8.61 0.04 -19.81
C ILE A 196 -8.40 1.37 -20.53
N SER A 197 -9.12 1.54 -21.64
CA SER A 197 -8.99 2.67 -22.57
C SER A 197 -9.24 4.03 -21.91
N GLU A 198 -10.04 4.07 -20.84
CA GLU A 198 -10.27 5.28 -20.02
C GLU A 198 -8.98 5.87 -19.43
N TYR A 199 -7.95 5.05 -19.20
CA TYR A 199 -6.65 5.50 -18.68
C TYR A 199 -5.66 5.92 -19.77
N LEU A 200 -5.98 5.70 -21.05
CA LEU A 200 -5.05 5.96 -22.17
C LEU A 200 -4.57 7.43 -22.23
N PRO A 201 -5.42 8.45 -22.03
CA PRO A 201 -4.96 9.84 -22.01
C PRO A 201 -3.91 10.10 -20.92
N ASN A 202 -4.12 9.54 -19.72
CA ASN A 202 -3.16 9.64 -18.62
C ASN A 202 -1.88 8.90 -18.95
N TYR A 203 -1.97 7.73 -19.59
CA TYR A 203 -0.80 6.94 -19.93
C TYR A 203 0.10 7.64 -20.95
N ILE A 204 -0.49 8.23 -22.00
CA ILE A 204 0.24 9.07 -22.95
C ILE A 204 0.93 10.23 -22.24
N LYS A 205 0.21 10.95 -21.36
CA LYS A 205 0.76 12.05 -20.55
C LYS A 205 1.92 11.59 -19.66
N LEU A 206 1.85 10.40 -19.06
CA LEU A 206 2.97 9.85 -18.30
C LEU A 206 4.18 9.60 -19.22
N LYS A 207 4.00 8.98 -20.39
CA LYS A 207 5.11 8.72 -21.32
C LYS A 207 5.83 9.99 -21.75
N GLU A 208 5.11 11.07 -22.01
CA GLU A 208 5.69 12.38 -22.33
C GLU A 208 6.47 12.97 -21.14
N GLN A 209 6.01 12.73 -19.91
CA GLN A 209 6.67 13.23 -18.70
C GLN A 209 7.89 12.40 -18.29
N LEU A 210 7.91 11.09 -18.58
CA LEU A 210 8.97 10.16 -18.14
C LEU A 210 10.40 10.67 -18.43
N PRO A 211 10.74 11.20 -19.61
CA PRO A 211 12.07 11.73 -19.89
C PRO A 211 12.51 12.88 -18.96
N SER A 212 11.56 13.69 -18.47
CA SER A 212 11.84 14.87 -17.64
C SER A 212 12.02 14.56 -16.15
N ILE A 213 11.57 13.38 -15.70
CA ILE A 213 11.70 12.96 -14.31
C ILE A 213 13.16 12.64 -14.02
N GLN A 214 13.74 13.33 -13.04
CA GLN A 214 15.11 13.06 -12.59
C GLN A 214 15.14 11.80 -11.72
N PRO A 215 16.11 10.90 -11.93
CA PRO A 215 16.29 9.76 -11.06
C PRO A 215 16.70 10.21 -9.66
N LEU A 216 16.26 9.46 -8.65
CA LEU A 216 16.68 9.60 -7.25
C LEU A 216 17.74 8.57 -6.87
N TYR A 217 17.76 7.45 -7.59
CA TYR A 217 18.69 6.35 -7.37
C TYR A 217 19.34 5.94 -8.69
N ASN A 218 20.53 5.35 -8.58
CA ASN A 218 21.23 4.71 -9.69
C ASN A 218 21.40 3.24 -9.30
N VAL A 219 20.61 2.36 -9.91
CA VAL A 219 20.72 0.89 -9.76
C VAL A 219 21.29 0.22 -10.99
#